data_AF-A0A7C4P523-F1
#
_entry.id   AF-A0A7C4P523-F1
#
_cell.length_a   1.000
_cell.length_b   1.000
_cell.length_c   1.000
_cell.angle_alpha   90.00
_cell.angle_beta   90.00
_cell.angle_gamma   90.00
#
_symmetry.space_group_name_H-M   'P 1'
#
loop_
_entity.id
_entity.type
_entity.pdbx_description
1 polymer ?
#
loop_
_entity_poly.entity_id
_entity_poly.type
_entity_poly.pdbx_seq_one_letter_code
_entity_poly.pdbx_strand_id
1 'polypeptide(L)'
;MTREYEFGLNLLNKIHEELEALSKVEDRKLAKELTQAVINPIIASAYQIKVGEGPHKDKLLGILFPLIRELRELQDLEKVRALAFELLQTLDGAKEEVSLKEEEKS
;
A
#
# COMPACT_ATOMS: atom_id res chain seq x y z
N MET A 1 1.35 -5.59 -17.04
CA MET A 1 1.21 -4.28 -16.35
C MET A 1 2.32 -3.37 -16.86
N THR A 2 2.29 -2.07 -16.56
CA THR A 2 3.39 -1.17 -16.96
C THR A 2 4.52 -1.19 -15.92
N ARG A 3 5.71 -0.75 -16.34
CA ARG A 3 6.90 -0.69 -15.50
C ARG A 3 6.72 0.24 -14.29
N GLU A 4 6.02 1.35 -14.47
CA GLU A 4 5.68 2.29 -13.39
C GLU A 4 4.80 1.60 -12.34
N TYR A 5 3.78 0.87 -12.79
CA TYR A 5 2.91 0.12 -11.88
C TYR A 5 3.69 -0.95 -11.09
N GLU A 6 4.57 -1.71 -11.75
CA GLU A 6 5.46 -2.68 -11.10
C GLU A 6 6.37 -2.03 -10.06
N PHE A 7 6.97 -0.88 -10.38
CA PHE A 7 7.78 -0.15 -9.42
C PHE A 7 6.97 0.29 -8.20
N GLY A 8 5.74 0.76 -8.40
CA GLY A 8 4.84 1.11 -7.31
C GLY A 8 4.55 -0.08 -6.39
N LEU A 9 4.22 -1.25 -6.94
CA LEU A 9 4.00 -2.46 -6.14
C LEU A 9 5.26 -2.91 -5.40
N ASN A 10 6.42 -2.85 -6.06
CA ASN A 10 7.70 -3.24 -5.45
C ASN A 10 8.08 -2.34 -4.26
N LEU A 11 7.75 -1.06 -4.30
CA LEU A 11 7.94 -0.15 -3.18
C LEU A 11 7.05 -0.54 -1.99
N LEU A 12 5.78 -0.87 -2.24
CA LEU A 12 4.86 -1.32 -1.20
C LEU A 12 5.28 -2.66 -0.60
N ASN A 13 5.80 -3.59 -1.41
CA ASN A 13 6.31 -4.88 -0.94
C ASN A 13 7.53 -4.73 -0.03
N LYS A 14 8.39 -3.74 -0.28
CA LYS A 14 9.58 -3.50 0.56
C LYS A 14 9.23 -3.02 1.97
N ILE A 15 8.04 -2.45 2.15
CA ILE A 15 7.56 -1.95 3.45
C ILE A 15 6.41 -2.81 4.00
N HIS A 16 6.30 -4.06 3.55
CA HIS A 16 5.18 -4.92 3.90
C HIS A 16 5.11 -5.18 5.41
N GLU A 17 6.24 -5.45 6.06
CA GLU A 17 6.31 -5.70 7.50
C GLU A 17 5.88 -4.48 8.31
N GLU A 18 6.29 -3.28 7.89
CA GLU A 18 5.88 -2.04 8.54
C GLU A 18 4.39 -1.73 8.31
N LEU A 19 3.84 -2.03 7.13
CA LEU A 19 2.41 -1.93 6.85
C LEU A 19 1.60 -2.93 7.71
N GLU A 20 2.11 -4.14 7.89
CA GLU A 20 1.49 -5.13 8.78
C GLU A 20 1.54 -4.68 10.24
N ALA A 21 2.67 -4.15 10.70
CA ALA A 21 2.78 -3.57 12.04
C ALA A 21 1.81 -2.38 12.22
N LEU A 22 1.71 -1.51 11.21
CA LEU A 22 0.78 -0.37 11.21
C LEU A 22 -0.68 -0.83 11.24
N SER A 23 -1.02 -1.97 10.62
CA SER A 23 -2.37 -2.55 10.64
C SER A 23 -2.83 -3.03 12.02
N LYS A 24 -1.88 -3.23 12.94
CA LYS A 24 -2.12 -3.75 14.30
C LYS A 24 -1.74 -2.73 15.40
N VAL A 25 -1.33 -1.52 15.03
CA VAL A 25 -0.75 -0.55 15.98
C VAL A 25 -1.82 0.06 16.90
N GLU A 26 -1.58 -0.04 18.21
CA GLU A 26 -2.42 0.58 19.25
C GLU A 26 -1.73 1.78 19.91
N ASP A 27 -0.39 1.74 19.99
CA ASP A 27 0.40 2.80 20.61
C ASP A 27 0.73 3.94 19.62
N ARG A 28 0.42 5.18 20.02
CA ARG A 28 0.61 6.36 19.16
C ARG A 28 2.09 6.69 18.92
N LYS A 29 2.98 6.40 19.86
CA LYS A 29 4.42 6.67 19.67
C LYS A 29 4.98 5.71 18.63
N LEU A 30 4.65 4.42 18.72
CA LEU A 30 5.01 3.41 17.71
C LEU A 30 4.39 3.73 16.35
N ALA A 31 3.12 4.15 16.31
CA ALA A 31 2.47 4.56 15.06
C ALA A 31 3.24 5.70 14.37
N LYS A 32 3.78 6.65 15.14
CA LYS A 32 4.60 7.75 14.61
C LYS A 32 5.94 7.26 14.03
N GLU A 33 6.58 6.31 14.70
CA GLU A 33 7.84 5.70 14.23
C GLU A 33 7.60 4.92 12.92
N LEU A 34 6.56 4.08 12.88
CA LEU A 34 6.15 3.36 11.67
C LEU A 34 5.79 4.30 10.53
N THR A 35 5.04 5.37 10.82
CA THR A 35 4.68 6.40 9.83
C THR A 35 5.91 6.97 9.14
N GLN A 36 6.97 7.25 9.90
CA GLN A 36 8.20 7.82 9.35
C GLN A 36 8.89 6.87 8.36
N ALA A 37 8.80 5.56 8.58
CA ALA A 37 9.33 4.54 7.69
C ALA A 37 8.49 4.37 6.42
N VAL A 38 7.15 4.43 6.52
CA VAL A 38 6.26 4.07 5.41
C VAL A 38 5.78 5.24 4.55
N ILE A 39 5.72 6.47 5.08
CA ILE A 39 5.03 7.58 4.40
C ILE A 39 5.64 7.92 3.03
N ASN A 40 6.96 7.95 2.92
CA ASN A 40 7.64 8.28 1.67
C ASN A 40 7.49 7.16 0.62
N PRO A 41 7.73 5.87 0.96
CA PRO A 41 7.43 4.76 0.06
C PRO A 41 5.97 4.72 -0.39
N ILE A 42 4.99 4.95 0.51
CA ILE A 42 3.56 5.00 0.16
C ILE A 42 3.29 6.11 -0.87
N ILE A 43 3.80 7.32 -0.64
CA ILE A 43 3.63 8.46 -1.56
C ILE A 43 4.25 8.13 -2.93
N ALA A 44 5.49 7.64 -2.94
CA ALA A 44 6.17 7.28 -4.18
C ALA A 44 5.38 6.21 -4.96
N SER A 45 4.89 5.19 -4.25
CA SER A 45 4.07 4.13 -4.83
C SER A 45 2.78 4.66 -5.44
N ALA A 46 2.07 5.54 -4.74
CA ALA A 46 0.82 6.13 -5.22
C ALA A 46 1.03 6.91 -6.53
N TYR A 47 2.13 7.66 -6.66
CA TYR A 47 2.43 8.37 -7.90
C TYR A 47 2.79 7.44 -9.05
N GLN A 48 3.56 6.38 -8.79
CA GLN A 48 3.92 5.39 -9.81
C GLN A 48 2.70 4.61 -10.30
N ILE A 49 1.84 4.15 -9.38
CA ILE A 49 0.58 3.45 -9.71
C ILE A 49 -0.38 4.37 -10.47
N LYS A 50 -0.43 5.67 -10.14
CA LYS A 50 -1.29 6.64 -10.82
C LYS A 50 -0.97 6.76 -12.31
N VAL A 51 0.32 6.79 -12.66
CA VAL A 51 0.77 6.95 -14.04
C VAL A 51 0.91 5.61 -14.79
N GLY A 52 1.04 4.50 -14.07
CA GLY A 52 1.11 3.16 -14.64
C GLY A 52 -0.26 2.51 -14.87
N GLU A 53 -0.28 1.34 -15.50
CA GLU A 53 -1.50 0.52 -15.68
C GLU A 53 -1.31 -0.90 -15.12
N GLY A 54 -2.28 -1.38 -14.36
CA GLY A 54 -2.23 -2.67 -13.68
C GLY A 54 -3.52 -3.06 -12.95
N PRO A 55 -3.59 -4.29 -12.44
CA PRO A 55 -4.77 -4.81 -11.74
C PRO A 55 -5.11 -3.96 -10.52
N HIS A 56 -6.40 -3.80 -10.19
CA HIS A 56 -6.83 -3.05 -9.01
C HIS A 56 -6.29 -1.61 -8.85
N LYS A 57 -5.77 -0.98 -9.91
CA LYS A 57 -5.18 0.38 -9.88
C LYS A 57 -6.06 1.38 -9.13
N ASP A 58 -7.32 1.51 -9.52
CA ASP A 58 -8.23 2.48 -8.91
C ASP A 58 -8.50 2.18 -7.44
N LYS A 59 -8.59 0.90 -7.08
CA LYS A 59 -8.75 0.46 -5.68
C LYS A 59 -7.51 0.79 -4.85
N LEU A 60 -6.32 0.48 -5.36
CA LEU A 60 -5.05 0.82 -4.70
C LEU A 60 -4.92 2.33 -4.48
N LEU A 61 -5.21 3.16 -5.48
CA LEU A 61 -5.18 4.62 -5.33
C LEU A 61 -6.24 5.11 -4.34
N GLY A 62 -7.42 4.48 -4.34
CA GLY A 62 -8.50 4.74 -3.39
C GLY A 62 -8.13 4.45 -1.94
N ILE A 63 -7.13 3.61 -1.68
CA ILE A 63 -6.61 3.32 -0.33
C ILE A 63 -5.38 4.18 -0.01
N LEU A 64 -4.44 4.30 -0.96
CA LEU A 64 -3.16 4.97 -0.76
C LEU A 64 -3.34 6.45 -0.43
N PHE A 65 -4.21 7.19 -1.14
CA PHE A 65 -4.38 8.62 -0.87
C PHE A 65 -5.02 8.90 0.50
N PRO A 66 -6.10 8.22 0.91
CA PRO A 66 -6.59 8.32 2.28
C PRO A 66 -5.53 7.94 3.31
N LEU A 67 -4.80 6.84 3.11
CA LEU A 67 -3.76 6.40 4.06
C LEU A 67 -2.67 7.47 4.24
N ILE A 68 -2.22 8.11 3.15
CA ILE A 68 -1.26 9.23 3.21
C ILE A 68 -1.81 10.38 4.07
N ARG A 69 -3.09 10.72 3.92
CA ARG A 69 -3.71 11.78 4.73
C ARG A 69 -3.75 11.40 6.20
N GLU A 70 -4.26 10.21 6.52
CA GLU A 70 -4.40 9.76 7.91
C GLU A 70 -3.04 9.63 8.61
N LEU A 71 -2.00 9.19 7.89
CA LEU A 71 -0.63 9.13 8.41
C LEU A 71 -0.03 10.51 8.73
N ARG A 72 -0.33 11.54 7.92
CA ARG A 72 0.15 12.92 8.17
C ARG A 72 -0.49 13.54 9.41
N GLU A 73 -1.76 13.22 9.63
CA GLU A 73 -2.55 13.77 10.73
C GLU A 73 -2.35 12.96 12.02
N LEU A 74 -2.24 11.63 11.88
CA LEU A 74 -2.10 10.64 12.96
C LEU A 74 -3.13 10.80 14.09
N GLN A 75 -4.32 11.31 13.75
CA GLN A 75 -5.39 11.57 14.70
C GLN A 75 -6.22 10.32 14.97
N ASP A 76 -6.54 9.56 13.92
CA ASP A 76 -7.38 8.37 13.96
C ASP A 76 -6.57 7.10 13.66
N LEU A 77 -6.11 6.43 14.72
CA LEU A 77 -5.32 5.20 14.58
C LEU A 77 -6.16 4.02 14.09
N GLU A 78 -7.47 4.02 14.35
CA GLU A 78 -8.35 2.95 13.87
C GLU A 78 -8.45 2.99 12.35
N LYS A 79 -8.61 4.18 11.79
CA LYS A 79 -8.65 4.38 10.35
C LYS A 79 -7.31 4.08 9.68
N VAL A 80 -6.20 4.45 10.31
CA VAL A 80 -4.85 4.06 9.85
C VAL A 80 -4.72 2.54 9.79
N ARG A 81 -5.11 1.83 10.85
CA ARG A 81 -5.09 0.35 10.88
C ARG A 81 -5.94 -0.25 9.77
N ALA A 82 -7.18 0.23 9.62
CA ALA A 82 -8.12 -0.27 8.62
C ALA A 82 -7.60 -0.10 7.18
N LEU A 83 -7.10 1.08 6.85
CA LEU A 83 -6.55 1.37 5.52
C LEU A 83 -5.27 0.56 5.24
N ALA A 84 -4.41 0.38 6.23
CA ALA A 84 -3.20 -0.45 6.08
C ALA A 84 -3.55 -1.93 5.87
N PHE A 85 -4.53 -2.44 6.61
CA PHE A 85 -5.04 -3.79 6.41
C PHE A 85 -5.67 -3.97 5.02
N GLU A 86 -6.53 -3.04 4.59
CA GLU A 86 -7.13 -3.08 3.26
C GLU A 86 -6.09 -2.98 2.13
N LEU A 87 -5.02 -2.20 2.34
CA LEU A 87 -3.90 -2.10 1.42
C LEU A 87 -3.20 -3.45 1.27
N LEU A 88 -2.88 -4.13 2.38
CA LEU A 88 -2.24 -5.45 2.35
C LEU A 88 -3.11 -6.47 1.60
N GLN A 89 -4.40 -6.54 1.90
CA GLN A 89 -5.33 -7.44 1.19
C GLN A 89 -5.40 -7.14 -0.31
N THR A 90 -5.40 -5.86 -0.69
CA THR A 90 -5.46 -5.45 -2.10
C THR A 90 -4.14 -5.73 -2.82
N LEU A 91 -3.01 -5.61 -2.12
CA LEU A 91 -1.69 -5.95 -2.66
C LEU A 91 -1.56 -7.45 -2.93
N ASP A 92 -2.04 -8.30 -2.04
CA ASP A 92 -2.00 -9.75 -2.23
C ASP A 92 -2.90 -10.17 -3.40
N GLY A 93 -4.13 -9.64 -3.48
CA GLY A 93 -5.00 -9.87 -4.63
C GLY A 93 -4.41 -9.39 -5.96
N ALA A 94 -3.71 -8.25 -5.96
CA ALA A 94 -3.02 -7.75 -7.15
C ALA A 94 -1.85 -8.63 -7.59
N LYS A 95 -1.16 -9.31 -6.67
CA LYS A 95 -0.10 -10.28 -7.01
C LYS A 95 -0.68 -11.58 -7.54
N GLU A 96 -1.74 -12.09 -6.91
CA GLU A 96 -2.40 -13.33 -7.32
C GLU A 96 -2.96 -13.23 -8.74
N GLU A 97 -3.60 -12.11 -9.10
CA GLU A 97 -4.12 -11.88 -10.45
C GLU A 97 -3.01 -11.83 -11.52
N VAL A 98 -1.80 -11.47 -11.10
CA VAL A 98 -0.62 -11.40 -11.99
C VAL A 98 -0.04 -12.79 -12.19
N SER A 99 0.13 -13.57 -11.12
CA SER A 99 0.60 -14.95 -11.20
C SER A 99 -0.33 -15.83 -12.05
N LEU A 100 -1.65 -15.70 -11.87
CA LEU A 100 -2.64 -16.47 -12.67
C LEU A 100 -2.60 -16.12 -14.17
N LYS A 101 -2.39 -14.84 -14.51
CA LYS A 101 -2.29 -14.39 -15.92
C LYS A 101 -0.99 -14.81 -16.62
N GLU A 102 0.05 -15.16 -15.87
CA GLU A 102 1.31 -15.68 -16.40
C GLU A 102 1.24 -17.20 -16.64
N GLU A 103 0.50 -17.94 -15.81
CA GLU A 103 0.24 -19.38 -15.98
C GLU A 103 -0.68 -19.68 -17.16
N GLU A 104 -1.71 -18.85 -17.42
CA GLU A 104 -2.61 -19.02 -18.57
C GLU A 104 -1.95 -18.71 -19.93
N LYS A 105 -0.74 -18.15 -19.94
CA LYS A 105 0.01 -17.80 -21.16
C LYS A 105 1.20 -18.72 -21.47
N SER A 106 1.46 -19.72 -20.63
CA SER A 106 2.47 -20.78 -20.87
C SER A 106 1.81 -22.06 -21.38
#